data_AF-A0A6I3F3H9-F1
#
_entry.id   AF-A0A6I3F3H9-F1
#
_cell.length_a   1.000
_cell.length_b   1.000
_cell.length_c   1.000
_cell.angle_alpha   90.00
_cell.angle_beta   90.00
_cell.angle_gamma   90.00
#
_symmetry.space_group_name_H-M   'P 1'
#
loop_
_entity.id
_entity.type
_entity.pdbx_description
1 polymer ?
#
loop_
_entity_poly.entity_id
_entity_poly.type
_entity_poly.pdbx_seq_one_letter_code
_entity_poly.pdbx_strand_id
1 'polypeptide(L)'
;MSATRDITMTQPEIDAFLQRSGHVVVGALDADGWPVGTLAAMSYANGRLALTFADSDSVAVELQRDPHLCCVWDEHVSYFEIQGVIVHGSLADDDTTLDVAKLISFDFGRLR
;
A
#
# COMPACT_ATOMS: atom_id res chain seq x y z
N MET A 1 -3.36 23.62 22.35
CA MET A 1 -3.34 22.44 21.47
C MET A 1 -2.17 22.63 20.53
N SER A 2 -1.14 21.78 20.60
CA SER A 2 -0.03 21.85 19.64
C SER A 2 -0.59 21.44 18.28
N ALA A 3 -0.41 22.26 17.24
CA ALA A 3 -0.69 21.83 15.87
C ALA A 3 0.23 20.64 15.58
N THR A 4 -0.36 19.51 15.19
CA THR A 4 0.39 18.36 14.67
C THR A 4 1.21 18.84 13.48
N ARG A 5 2.53 18.61 13.49
CA ARG A 5 3.37 18.94 12.32
C ARG A 5 2.91 18.10 11.13
N ASP A 6 2.80 18.73 9.98
CA ASP A 6 2.47 18.05 8.73
C ASP A 6 3.69 17.24 8.26
N ILE A 7 3.48 15.94 8.14
CA ILE A 7 4.48 14.96 7.69
C ILE A 7 4.08 14.30 6.36
N THR A 8 3.01 14.77 5.72
CA THR A 8 2.51 14.19 4.47
C THR A 8 3.51 14.39 3.34
N MET A 9 3.80 13.32 2.61
CA MET A 9 4.67 13.37 1.44
C MET A 9 3.94 14.06 0.27
N THR A 10 4.70 14.81 -0.53
CA THR A 10 4.25 15.35 -1.82
C THR A 10 4.13 14.24 -2.86
N GLN A 11 3.41 14.50 -3.96
CA GLN A 11 3.25 13.51 -5.02
C GLN A 11 4.60 13.01 -5.61
N PRO A 12 5.59 13.87 -5.91
CA PRO A 12 6.89 13.38 -6.39
C PRO A 12 7.64 12.49 -5.39
N GLU A 13 7.49 12.74 -4.09
CA GLU A 13 8.09 11.89 -3.04
C GLU A 13 7.39 10.54 -2.95
N ILE A 14 6.05 10.53 -3.03
CA ILE A 14 5.25 9.29 -3.11
C ILE A 14 5.66 8.49 -4.35
N ASP A 15 5.79 9.15 -5.50
CA ASP A 15 6.18 8.49 -6.74
C ASP A 15 7.57 7.86 -6.62
N ALA A 16 8.54 8.62 -6.13
CA ALA A 16 9.90 8.13 -5.92
C ALA A 16 9.97 7.00 -4.86
N PHE A 17 9.07 7.02 -3.88
CA PHE A 17 8.91 5.96 -2.88
C PHE A 17 8.35 4.68 -3.50
N LEU A 18 7.21 4.75 -4.19
CA LEU A 18 6.59 3.58 -4.79
C LEU A 18 7.41 2.99 -5.94
N GLN A 19 8.14 3.82 -6.70
CA GLN A 19 9.03 3.35 -7.79
C GLN A 19 10.18 2.45 -7.30
N ARG A 20 10.67 2.67 -6.06
CA ARG A 20 11.76 1.86 -5.49
C ARG A 20 11.25 0.68 -4.65
N SER A 21 9.97 0.65 -4.31
CA SER A 21 9.34 -0.45 -3.57
C SER A 21 9.10 -1.66 -4.49
N GLY A 22 9.68 -2.81 -4.15
CA GLY A 22 9.45 -4.06 -4.90
C GLY A 22 8.34 -4.93 -4.34
N HIS A 23 7.96 -4.72 -3.08
CA HIS A 23 6.99 -5.53 -2.35
C HIS A 23 6.09 -4.66 -1.49
N VAL A 24 4.93 -5.20 -1.14
CA VAL A 24 3.90 -4.52 -0.35
C VAL A 24 3.17 -5.50 0.55
N VAL A 25 2.80 -5.06 1.74
CA VAL A 25 1.86 -5.81 2.58
C VAL A 25 0.44 -5.51 2.10
N VAL A 26 -0.29 -6.54 1.69
CA VAL A 26 -1.69 -6.45 1.28
C VAL A 26 -2.55 -7.02 2.38
N GLY A 27 -3.54 -6.24 2.82
CA GLY A 27 -4.61 -6.67 3.71
C GLY A 27 -5.94 -6.74 2.98
N ALA A 28 -6.71 -7.81 3.23
CA ALA A 28 -8.04 -8.04 2.69
C ALA A 28 -8.96 -8.62 3.79
N LEU A 29 -10.22 -8.91 3.44
CA LEU A 29 -11.16 -9.58 4.33
C LEU A 29 -11.41 -11.01 3.86
N ASP A 30 -11.37 -11.97 4.79
CA ASP A 30 -11.78 -13.33 4.52
C ASP A 30 -13.32 -13.47 4.43
N ALA A 31 -13.80 -14.70 4.19
CA ALA A 31 -15.23 -14.97 4.04
C ALA A 31 -16.06 -14.67 5.30
N ASP A 32 -15.43 -14.69 6.47
CA ASP A 32 -16.05 -14.37 7.76
C ASP A 32 -15.90 -12.89 8.13
N GLY A 33 -15.22 -12.10 7.29
CA GLY A 33 -14.98 -10.66 7.48
C GLY A 33 -13.80 -10.33 8.39
N TRP A 34 -12.92 -11.29 8.70
CA TRP A 34 -11.69 -11.04 9.46
C TRP A 34 -10.57 -10.54 8.53
N PRO A 35 -9.68 -9.67 9.03
CA PRO A 35 -8.55 -9.21 8.25
C PRO A 35 -7.52 -10.33 8.07
N VAL A 36 -7.15 -10.56 6.82
CA VAL A 36 -6.03 -11.43 6.42
C VAL A 36 -5.00 -10.60 5.66
N GLY A 37 -3.76 -11.06 5.60
CA GLY A 37 -2.73 -10.33 4.87
C GLY A 37 -1.63 -11.21 4.31
N THR A 38 -1.00 -10.69 3.26
CA THR A 38 0.11 -11.34 2.54
C THR A 38 1.15 -10.30 2.13
N LEU A 39 2.32 -10.77 1.69
CA LEU A 39 3.32 -9.96 1.01
C LEU A 39 3.21 -10.20 -0.49
N ALA A 40 2.85 -9.18 -1.26
CA ALA A 40 2.79 -9.25 -2.72
C ALA A 40 3.99 -8.55 -3.36
N ALA A 41 4.40 -9.02 -4.54
CA ALA A 41 5.27 -8.24 -5.40
C ALA A 41 4.46 -7.09 -6.01
N MET A 42 5.13 -5.98 -6.33
CA MET A 42 4.47 -4.85 -6.95
C MET A 42 5.32 -4.17 -8.03
N SER A 43 4.64 -3.43 -8.90
CA SER A 43 5.27 -2.48 -9.80
C SER A 43 4.51 -1.16 -9.80
N TYR A 44 5.24 -0.06 -9.95
CA TYR A 44 4.66 1.27 -10.04
C TYR A 44 5.26 2.03 -11.22
N ALA A 45 4.39 2.46 -12.14
CA ALA A 45 4.80 3.22 -13.30
C ALA A 45 3.68 4.17 -13.74
N ASN A 46 4.03 5.41 -14.09
CA ASN A 46 3.10 6.41 -14.61
C ASN A 46 1.83 6.61 -13.73
N GLY A 47 2.01 6.61 -12.40
CA GLY A 47 0.88 6.78 -11.47
C GLY A 47 0.03 5.53 -11.25
N ARG A 48 0.40 4.37 -11.81
CA ARG A 48 -0.36 3.12 -11.71
C ARG A 48 0.38 2.08 -10.87
N LEU A 49 -0.36 1.48 -9.95
CA LEU A 49 0.08 0.36 -9.12
C LEU A 49 -0.46 -0.94 -9.71
N ALA A 50 0.42 -1.93 -9.84
CA ALA A 50 0.04 -3.29 -10.16
C ALA A 50 0.64 -4.25 -9.13
N LEU A 51 -0.17 -5.21 -8.67
CA LEU A 51 0.18 -6.22 -7.70
C LEU A 51 0.35 -7.56 -8.39
N THR A 52 1.25 -8.38 -7.88
CA THR A 52 1.43 -9.75 -8.33
C THR A 52 1.51 -10.65 -7.11
N PHE A 53 0.57 -11.59 -7.06
CA PHE A 53 0.45 -12.58 -6.01
C PHE A 53 1.05 -13.91 -6.48
N ALA A 54 1.42 -14.78 -5.54
CA ALA A 54 1.76 -16.16 -5.87
C ALA A 54 0.50 -16.93 -6.28
N ASP A 55 0.62 -17.92 -7.18
CA ASP A 55 -0.51 -18.70 -7.69
C ASP A 55 -1.38 -19.36 -6.60
N SER A 56 -0.80 -19.65 -5.44
CA SER A 56 -1.48 -20.27 -4.29
C SER A 56 -1.68 -19.31 -3.11
N ASP A 57 -1.59 -17.99 -3.34
CA ASP A 57 -1.80 -16.99 -2.29
C ASP A 57 -3.26 -16.96 -1.87
N SER A 58 -3.53 -17.24 -0.60
CA SER A 58 -4.89 -17.24 -0.06
C SER A 58 -5.54 -15.86 -0.12
N VAL A 59 -4.78 -14.76 0.04
CA VAL A 59 -5.34 -13.41 -0.07
C VAL A 59 -5.79 -13.12 -1.50
N ALA A 60 -5.07 -13.60 -2.52
CA ALA A 60 -5.51 -13.47 -3.90
C ALA A 60 -6.86 -14.17 -4.13
N VAL A 61 -7.07 -15.34 -3.51
CA VAL A 61 -8.37 -16.04 -3.56
C VAL A 61 -9.45 -15.25 -2.85
N GLU A 62 -9.17 -14.66 -1.68
CA GLU A 62 -10.15 -13.81 -0.98
C GLU A 62 -10.51 -12.57 -1.82
N LEU A 63 -9.55 -11.98 -2.53
CA LEU A 63 -9.77 -10.79 -3.39
C LEU A 63 -10.64 -11.05 -4.61
N GLN A 64 -10.71 -12.30 -5.10
CA GLN A 64 -11.66 -12.68 -6.15
C GLN A 64 -13.12 -12.63 -5.67
N ARG A 65 -13.35 -12.79 -4.36
CA ARG A 65 -14.70 -12.67 -3.76
C ARG A 65 -15.03 -11.22 -3.43
N ASP A 66 -14.08 -10.49 -2.86
CA ASP A 66 -14.22 -9.08 -2.52
C ASP A 66 -12.94 -8.33 -2.93
N PRO A 67 -12.99 -7.48 -3.97
CA PRO A 67 -11.78 -6.86 -4.50
C PRO A 67 -11.21 -5.76 -3.59
N HIS A 68 -11.89 -5.38 -2.50
CA HIS A 68 -11.43 -4.32 -1.60
C HIS A 68 -10.22 -4.72 -0.76
N LEU A 69 -9.23 -3.84 -0.70
CA LEU A 69 -7.97 -4.10 -0.02
C LEU A 69 -7.32 -2.86 0.57
N CYS A 70 -6.35 -3.10 1.44
CA CYS A 70 -5.43 -2.12 1.96
C CYS A 70 -4.00 -2.54 1.63
N CYS A 71 -3.21 -1.63 1.03
CA CYS A 71 -1.79 -1.82 0.79
C CYS A 71 -0.98 -0.94 1.73
N VAL A 72 0.03 -1.51 2.38
CA VAL A 72 0.93 -0.80 3.29
C VAL A 72 2.37 -1.00 2.81
N TRP A 73 3.04 0.12 2.59
CA TRP A 73 4.47 0.18 2.40
C TRP A 73 5.10 0.98 3.53
N ASP A 74 6.18 0.46 4.05
CA ASP A 74 7.01 1.16 5.01
C ASP A 74 8.49 0.84 4.76
N GLU A 75 9.34 1.84 4.92
CA GLU A 75 10.80 1.69 4.83
C GLU A 75 11.44 2.24 6.10
N HIS A 76 12.38 1.47 6.65
CA HIS A 76 12.94 1.68 7.98
C HIS A 76 14.47 1.76 7.94
N VAL A 77 15.02 2.97 7.82
CA VAL A 77 16.47 3.18 8.06
C VAL A 77 16.73 3.37 9.57
N SER A 78 15.83 4.04 10.29
CA SER A 78 15.78 4.15 11.75
C SER A 78 14.36 4.53 12.22
N TYR A 79 14.05 4.38 13.52
CA TYR A 79 12.71 4.68 14.08
C TYR A 79 12.21 6.10 13.78
N PHE A 80 13.12 7.07 13.69
CA PHE A 80 12.79 8.48 13.42
C PHE A 80 12.78 8.84 11.94
N GLU A 81 12.99 7.86 11.05
CA GLU A 81 13.14 8.04 9.61
C GLU A 81 12.19 7.12 8.85
N ILE A 82 11.13 6.63 9.51
CA ILE A 82 10.13 5.81 8.84
C ILE A 82 9.38 6.68 7.84
N GLN A 83 9.39 6.21 6.61
CA GLN A 83 8.55 6.69 5.53
C GLN A 83 7.55 5.60 5.18
N GLY A 84 6.33 5.98 4.83
CA GLY A 84 5.34 5.00 4.41
C GLY A 84 4.19 5.57 3.62
N VAL A 85 3.58 4.66 2.87
CA VAL A 85 2.37 4.91 2.07
C VAL A 85 1.35 3.84 2.45
N ILE A 86 0.11 4.27 2.69
CA ILE A 86 -1.03 3.39 2.90
C ILE A 86 -2.04 3.71 1.81
N VAL A 87 -2.46 2.70 1.07
CA VAL A 87 -3.49 2.83 0.04
C VAL A 87 -4.69 1.99 0.44
N HIS A 88 -5.88 2.59 0.43
CA HIS A 88 -7.14 1.85 0.39
C HIS A 88 -7.64 1.87 -1.04
N GLY A 89 -8.08 0.73 -1.54
CA GLY A 89 -8.53 0.62 -2.92
C GLY A 89 -9.20 -0.72 -3.19
N SER A 90 -9.29 -1.05 -4.47
CA SER A 90 -9.77 -2.34 -4.94
C SER A 90 -8.95 -2.81 -6.14
N LEU A 91 -8.88 -4.12 -6.37
CA LEU A 91 -8.42 -4.63 -7.66
C LEU A 91 -9.41 -4.28 -8.77
N ALA A 92 -8.90 -3.84 -9.91
CA ALA A 92 -9.67 -3.69 -11.14
C ALA A 92 -10.00 -5.07 -11.74
N ASP A 93 -10.80 -5.09 -12.81
CA ASP A 93 -11.26 -6.32 -13.50
C ASP A 93 -10.13 -7.19 -14.09
N ASP A 94 -8.88 -6.68 -14.12
CA ASP A 94 -7.69 -7.43 -14.55
C ASP A 94 -6.96 -8.14 -13.39
N ASP A 95 -7.56 -8.15 -12.20
CA ASP A 95 -7.09 -8.80 -10.96
C ASP A 95 -5.68 -8.39 -10.49
N THR A 96 -5.11 -7.32 -11.06
CA THR A 96 -3.73 -6.93 -10.80
C THR A 96 -3.56 -5.44 -10.63
N THR A 97 -4.31 -4.63 -11.37
CA THR A 97 -4.28 -3.17 -11.27
C THR A 97 -5.02 -2.72 -10.01
N LEU A 98 -4.38 -1.85 -9.22
CA LEU A 98 -4.99 -1.27 -8.04
C LEU A 98 -5.68 0.06 -8.36
N ASP A 99 -7.00 0.08 -8.21
CA ASP A 99 -7.79 1.30 -8.23
C ASP A 99 -7.73 1.98 -6.86
N VAL A 100 -7.05 3.12 -6.81
CA VAL A 100 -6.76 3.87 -5.58
C VAL A 100 -7.98 4.71 -5.17
N ALA A 101 -8.61 4.36 -4.05
CA ALA A 101 -9.69 5.15 -3.46
C ALA A 101 -9.19 6.22 -2.47
N LYS A 102 -8.16 5.87 -1.69
CA LYS A 102 -7.52 6.78 -0.73
C LYS A 102 -6.04 6.45 -0.60
N LEU A 103 -5.21 7.48 -0.58
CA LEU A 103 -3.79 7.39 -0.28
C LEU A 103 -3.46 8.24 0.94
N ILE A 104 -2.71 7.65 1.87
CA ILE A 104 -2.17 8.30 3.05
C ILE A 104 -0.66 8.14 2.98
N SER A 105 0.08 9.21 3.20
CA SER A 105 1.54 9.19 3.20
C SER A 105 2.11 9.90 4.41
N PHE A 106 3.28 9.45 4.85
CA PHE A 106 4.00 10.06 5.96
C PHE A 106 5.51 9.92 5.80
N ASP A 107 6.24 10.91 6.28
CA ASP A 107 7.69 10.92 6.44
C ASP A 107 8.04 11.50 7.82
N PHE A 108 8.45 10.65 8.77
CA PHE A 108 8.84 11.10 10.09
C PHE A 108 10.14 11.91 10.11
N GLY A 109 10.95 11.88 9.06
CA GLY A 109 12.12 12.75 8.91
C GLY A 109 11.76 14.24 8.96
N ARG A 110 10.53 14.60 8.60
CA ARG A 110 9.99 15.97 8.66
C ARG A 110 9.68 16.48 10.06
N LEU A 111 9.74 15.62 11.07
CA LEU A 111 9.56 16.04 12.46
C LEU A 111 10.80 16.71 13.04
N ARG A 112 11.95 16.63 12.37
CA ARG A 112 13.21 17.23 12.80
C ARG A 112 13.26 18.73 12.52
#